data_AF-A0A4R9EZN7-F1
#
_entry.id   AF-A0A4R9EZN7-F1
#
_cell.length_a   1.000
_cell.length_b   1.000
_cell.length_c   1.000
_cell.angle_alpha   90.00
_cell.angle_beta   90.00
_cell.angle_gamma   90.00
#
_symmetry.space_group_name_H-M   'P 1'
#
loop_
_entity.id
_entity.type
_entity.pdbx_description
1 polymer ?
#
loop_
_entity_poly.entity_id
_entity_poly.type
_entity_poly.pdbx_seq_one_letter_code
_entity_poly.pdbx_strand_id
1 'polypeptide(L)'
;MKVIQKTVLGVAGLALLGGAAPAYAAGSQQVQDVQVQAAPKYKILKNLSYSGPGNMPLRLGYYNKSKDAGFGWTKIKNKHNITKYSAVQALTKSPNRKKVPKSKASYSLTAYAGKYKCSRGVCRLVKQYKVTATVNEEHKGGSKYKFGVVTEHIIGPERAPNWVTKSLVKLNKKGGRAATAQKVNGESLVGSYKPLTKTVKANKAAAADLDYRGSYKLMK
;
A
#
# COMPACT_ATOMS: atom_id res chain seq x y z
N MET A 1 -29.44 -24.05 35.57
CA MET A 1 -28.43 -24.52 36.56
C MET A 1 -27.88 -25.85 36.09
N LYS A 2 -26.58 -25.92 35.77
CA LYS A 2 -25.80 -27.17 35.75
C LYS A 2 -24.32 -26.79 35.82
N VAL A 3 -23.72 -27.12 36.95
CA VAL A 3 -22.31 -27.00 37.29
C VAL A 3 -21.63 -28.31 36.92
N ILE A 4 -20.50 -28.28 36.22
CA ILE A 4 -19.54 -29.38 36.22
C ILE A 4 -18.12 -28.80 36.30
N GLN A 5 -17.47 -29.07 37.43
CA GLN A 5 -16.04 -28.87 37.69
C GLN A 5 -15.22 -30.00 37.06
N LYS A 6 -13.96 -29.74 36.65
CA LYS A 6 -12.73 -30.22 37.33
C LYS A 6 -11.48 -30.14 36.44
N THR A 7 -10.53 -29.36 36.96
CA THR A 7 -9.06 -29.44 36.99
C THR A 7 -8.34 -30.65 36.40
N VAL A 8 -7.22 -30.39 35.70
CA VAL A 8 -6.04 -31.27 35.67
C VAL A 8 -4.77 -30.41 35.79
N LEU A 9 -3.97 -30.70 36.82
CA LEU A 9 -2.60 -30.27 37.05
C LEU A 9 -1.63 -31.08 36.19
N GLY A 10 -0.55 -30.46 35.71
CA GLY A 10 0.56 -31.14 35.03
C GLY A 10 1.90 -30.49 35.40
N VAL A 11 2.81 -31.32 35.88
CA VAL A 11 4.01 -31.04 36.70
C VAL A 11 5.23 -30.60 35.87
N ALA A 12 6.15 -29.95 36.58
CA ALA A 12 7.46 -29.44 36.20
C ALA A 12 8.44 -30.45 35.56
N GLY A 13 9.38 -29.92 34.78
CA GLY A 13 10.61 -30.58 34.38
C GLY A 13 11.78 -29.59 34.37
N LEU A 14 12.67 -29.72 35.34
CA LEU A 14 13.98 -29.06 35.44
C LEU A 14 15.02 -29.98 34.78
N ALA A 15 15.91 -29.45 33.95
CA ALA A 15 17.17 -30.11 33.59
C ALA A 15 18.28 -29.05 33.46
N LEU A 16 19.33 -29.27 34.25
CA LEU A 16 20.57 -28.50 34.39
C LEU A 16 21.65 -28.99 33.41
N LEU A 17 22.76 -28.23 33.38
CA LEU A 17 24.10 -28.55 32.86
C LEU A 17 24.24 -28.38 31.33
N GLY A 18 25.23 -27.69 30.76
CA GLY A 18 26.57 -27.35 31.22
C GLY A 18 27.49 -27.65 30.03
N GLY A 19 28.16 -26.64 29.45
CA GLY A 19 29.01 -26.83 28.27
C GLY A 19 29.87 -25.61 28.01
N ALA A 20 31.18 -25.80 28.12
CA ALA A 20 32.23 -24.79 28.06
C ALA A 20 32.35 -24.08 26.71
N ALA A 21 32.78 -22.82 26.77
CA ALA A 21 33.04 -21.95 25.64
C ALA A 21 34.30 -22.36 24.86
N PRO A 22 34.29 -22.36 23.51
CA PRO A 22 35.52 -22.38 22.73
C PRO A 22 36.09 -20.96 22.57
N ALA A 23 37.42 -20.92 22.56
CA ALA A 23 38.26 -19.73 22.47
C ALA A 23 38.06 -18.95 21.16
N TYR A 24 38.11 -17.61 21.29
CA TYR A 24 38.16 -16.69 20.15
C TYR A 24 39.56 -16.67 19.53
N ALA A 25 39.70 -17.22 18.33
CA ALA A 25 40.79 -16.86 17.44
C ALA A 25 40.39 -15.57 16.70
N ALA A 26 41.15 -14.50 16.94
CA ALA A 26 41.02 -13.23 16.25
C ALA A 26 41.54 -13.38 14.80
N GLY A 27 40.68 -13.88 13.92
CA GLY A 27 40.85 -13.77 12.48
C GLY A 27 40.17 -12.51 12.00
N SER A 28 40.93 -11.53 11.53
CA SER A 28 40.43 -10.36 10.82
C SER A 28 39.78 -10.80 9.50
N GLN A 29 38.52 -11.23 9.56
CA GLN A 29 37.70 -11.43 8.39
C GLN A 29 37.30 -10.06 7.85
N GLN A 30 37.83 -9.75 6.67
CA GLN A 30 37.27 -8.71 5.82
C GLN A 30 35.77 -8.96 5.71
N VAL A 31 35.00 -7.94 6.10
CA VAL A 31 33.54 -7.93 6.07
C VAL A 31 33.10 -8.04 4.62
N GLN A 32 32.97 -9.28 4.14
CA GLN A 32 32.12 -9.58 3.00
C GLN A 32 30.70 -9.36 3.47
N ASP A 33 30.01 -8.40 2.87
CA ASP A 33 28.58 -8.16 3.01
C ASP A 33 27.82 -9.46 2.73
N VAL A 34 27.60 -10.27 3.77
CA VAL A 34 26.65 -11.37 3.74
C VAL A 34 25.29 -10.70 3.59
N GLN A 35 24.78 -10.66 2.36
CA GLN A 35 23.40 -10.28 2.11
C GLN A 35 22.50 -11.29 2.83
N VAL A 36 22.15 -10.98 4.08
CA VAL A 36 21.16 -11.72 4.85
C VAL A 36 19.87 -11.69 4.05
N GLN A 37 19.56 -12.81 3.40
CA GLN A 37 18.39 -12.95 2.56
C GLN A 37 17.16 -12.75 3.44
N ALA A 38 16.50 -11.59 3.30
CA ALA A 38 15.40 -11.22 4.16
C ALA A 38 14.32 -12.30 4.14
N ALA A 39 13.75 -12.65 5.30
CA ALA A 39 12.70 -13.66 5.41
C ALA A 39 11.61 -13.40 4.36
N PRO A 40 10.97 -14.44 3.77
CA PRO A 40 10.12 -14.29 2.58
C PRO A 40 9.06 -13.19 2.71
N LYS A 41 8.47 -13.02 3.89
CA LYS A 41 7.50 -11.96 4.23
C LYS A 41 8.05 -10.53 4.09
N TYR A 42 9.36 -10.33 4.14
CA TYR A 42 10.02 -9.03 3.96
C TYR A 42 10.68 -8.87 2.59
N LYS A 43 10.60 -9.86 1.69
CA LYS A 43 11.11 -9.76 0.32
C LYS A 43 10.56 -8.50 -0.35
N ILE A 44 11.46 -7.64 -0.83
CA ILE A 44 11.07 -6.47 -1.64
C ILE A 44 10.64 -7.00 -3.00
N LEU A 45 9.42 -6.68 -3.39
CA LEU A 45 8.88 -7.04 -4.71
C LEU A 45 9.14 -5.93 -5.72
N LYS A 46 9.06 -4.67 -5.28
CA LYS A 46 9.26 -3.51 -6.15
C LYS A 46 9.67 -2.28 -5.34
N ASN A 47 10.56 -1.46 -5.90
CA ASN A 47 10.78 -0.10 -5.43
C ASN A 47 9.85 0.83 -6.21
N LEU A 48 8.88 1.45 -5.52
CA LEU A 48 7.88 2.31 -6.14
C LEU A 48 8.34 3.76 -6.12
N SER A 49 8.06 4.49 -7.20
CA SER A 49 8.16 5.95 -7.18
C SER A 49 7.25 6.50 -6.08
N TYR A 50 7.75 7.48 -5.34
CA TYR A 50 7.12 8.00 -4.14
C TYR A 50 7.11 9.53 -4.17
N SER A 51 6.06 10.14 -3.63
CA SER A 51 5.95 11.62 -3.56
C SER A 51 6.78 12.24 -2.44
N GLY A 52 7.23 11.45 -1.46
CA GLY A 52 8.22 11.86 -0.47
C GLY A 52 9.66 11.54 -0.89
N PRO A 53 10.63 11.57 0.04
CA PRO A 53 12.03 11.41 -0.28
C PRO A 53 12.40 9.97 -0.72
N GLY A 54 12.98 9.84 -1.91
CA GLY A 54 13.48 8.58 -2.46
C GLY A 54 12.38 7.65 -3.00
N ASN A 55 12.64 6.34 -2.99
CA ASN A 55 11.67 5.33 -3.42
C ASN A 55 10.99 4.68 -2.21
N MET A 56 9.77 4.17 -2.41
CA MET A 56 9.01 3.44 -1.40
C MET A 56 8.99 1.94 -1.71
N PRO A 57 9.61 1.08 -0.88
CA PRO A 57 9.61 -0.36 -1.15
C PRO A 57 8.22 -0.96 -0.91
N LEU A 58 7.72 -1.71 -1.89
CA LEU A 58 6.60 -2.63 -1.75
C LEU A 58 7.16 -4.02 -1.46
N ARG A 59 6.88 -4.53 -0.26
CA ARG A 59 7.29 -5.86 0.18
C ARG A 59 6.16 -6.87 0.01
N LEU A 60 6.51 -8.16 -0.04
CA LEU A 60 5.54 -9.26 -0.09
C LEU A 60 4.57 -9.20 1.09
N GLY A 61 5.08 -9.00 2.29
CA GLY A 61 4.28 -8.90 3.51
C GLY A 61 3.58 -10.21 3.89
N TYR A 62 2.52 -10.08 4.69
CA TYR A 62 1.64 -11.18 5.07
C TYR A 62 0.27 -10.64 5.46
N TYR A 63 -0.73 -11.51 5.58
CA TYR A 63 -2.02 -11.17 6.15
C TYR A 63 -2.59 -12.35 6.94
N ASN A 64 -2.96 -12.09 8.19
CA ASN A 64 -3.67 -13.02 9.07
C ASN A 64 -5.10 -12.52 9.25
N LYS A 65 -6.06 -13.23 8.65
CA LYS A 65 -7.48 -12.86 8.67
C LYS A 65 -8.05 -12.86 10.10
N SER A 66 -7.71 -13.85 10.92
CA SER A 66 -8.25 -14.01 12.28
C SER A 66 -7.85 -12.89 13.24
N LYS A 67 -6.65 -12.32 13.06
CA LYS A 67 -6.14 -11.20 13.88
C LYS A 67 -6.31 -9.83 13.22
N ASP A 68 -6.88 -9.82 12.02
CA ASP A 68 -6.90 -8.70 11.10
C ASP A 68 -5.54 -7.96 10.93
N ALA A 69 -4.45 -8.73 11.02
CA ALA A 69 -3.10 -8.20 11.14
C ALA A 69 -2.28 -8.51 9.89
N GLY A 70 -1.34 -7.63 9.54
CA GLY A 70 -0.45 -7.82 8.41
C GLY A 70 -0.08 -6.52 7.72
N PHE A 71 0.73 -6.64 6.67
CA PHE A 71 1.21 -5.52 5.87
C PHE A 71 1.56 -5.95 4.44
N GLY A 72 1.87 -4.98 3.59
CA GLY A 72 2.48 -5.19 2.28
C GLY A 72 1.53 -5.77 1.25
N TRP A 73 2.10 -6.31 0.17
CA TRP A 73 1.37 -6.77 -1.00
C TRP A 73 0.31 -7.83 -0.67
N THR A 74 0.65 -8.79 0.20
CA THR A 74 -0.25 -9.87 0.58
C THR A 74 -1.52 -9.34 1.24
N LYS A 75 -1.41 -8.35 2.14
CA LYS A 75 -2.59 -7.70 2.74
C LYS A 75 -3.38 -6.90 1.71
N ILE A 76 -2.72 -6.11 0.89
CA ILE A 76 -3.35 -5.28 -0.16
C ILE A 76 -4.17 -6.15 -1.13
N LYS A 77 -3.59 -7.27 -1.60
CA LYS A 77 -4.24 -8.21 -2.52
C LYS A 77 -5.34 -9.01 -1.82
N ASN A 78 -5.03 -9.67 -0.70
CA ASN A 78 -5.92 -10.67 -0.10
C ASN A 78 -7.01 -10.05 0.75
N LYS A 79 -6.75 -8.95 1.47
CA LYS A 79 -7.76 -8.24 2.26
C LYS A 79 -8.54 -7.24 1.40
N HIS A 80 -7.84 -6.37 0.69
CA HIS A 80 -8.45 -5.19 0.06
C HIS A 80 -8.77 -5.34 -1.44
N ASN A 81 -8.40 -6.46 -2.06
CA ASN A 81 -8.65 -6.75 -3.48
C ASN A 81 -8.05 -5.71 -4.46
N ILE A 82 -6.92 -5.11 -4.10
CA ILE A 82 -6.14 -4.24 -4.99
C ILE A 82 -5.03 -5.08 -5.62
N THR A 83 -5.23 -5.49 -6.87
CA THR A 83 -4.54 -6.67 -7.45
C THR A 83 -3.42 -6.34 -8.43
N LYS A 84 -3.05 -5.06 -8.61
CA LYS A 84 -1.94 -4.64 -9.50
C LYS A 84 -0.95 -3.71 -8.80
N TYR A 85 0.35 -3.97 -8.94
CA TYR A 85 1.40 -3.09 -8.39
C TYR A 85 1.32 -1.66 -8.91
N SER A 86 0.90 -1.46 -10.16
CA SER A 86 0.72 -0.14 -10.74
C SER A 86 -0.42 0.66 -10.10
N ALA A 87 -1.39 0.01 -9.46
CA ALA A 87 -2.41 0.69 -8.66
C ALA A 87 -1.78 1.23 -7.37
N VAL A 88 -0.99 0.40 -6.68
CA VAL A 88 -0.21 0.81 -5.49
C VAL A 88 0.72 1.96 -5.80
N GLN A 89 1.44 1.89 -6.93
CA GLN A 89 2.31 2.97 -7.37
C GLN A 89 1.56 4.27 -7.65
N ALA A 90 0.31 4.21 -8.11
CA ALA A 90 -0.50 5.41 -8.30
C ALA A 90 -0.70 6.15 -6.97
N LEU A 91 -1.00 5.41 -5.90
CA LEU A 91 -1.20 6.01 -4.58
C LEU A 91 0.09 6.51 -3.96
N THR A 92 1.20 5.78 -4.11
CA THR A 92 2.50 6.24 -3.57
C THR A 92 3.00 7.52 -4.24
N LYS A 93 2.58 7.79 -5.48
CA LYS A 93 2.84 9.06 -6.19
C LYS A 93 1.88 10.19 -5.82
N SER A 94 0.88 9.96 -4.97
CA SER A 94 -0.12 10.98 -4.67
C SER A 94 0.52 12.20 -3.99
N PRO A 95 0.16 13.43 -4.43
CA PRO A 95 0.58 14.65 -3.74
C PRO A 95 -0.18 14.85 -2.42
N ASN A 96 -1.28 14.13 -2.20
CA ASN A 96 -2.08 14.22 -0.98
C ASN A 96 -1.47 13.40 0.16
N ARG A 97 -0.26 13.76 0.57
CA ARG A 97 0.48 13.10 1.64
C ARG A 97 0.18 13.79 2.98
N LYS A 98 -0.34 13.03 3.95
CA LYS A 98 -0.63 13.51 5.32
C LYS A 98 0.07 12.62 6.34
N LYS A 99 0.70 13.21 7.36
CA LYS A 99 1.30 12.43 8.45
C LYS A 99 0.21 11.68 9.21
N VAL A 100 0.43 10.40 9.52
CA VAL A 100 -0.50 9.63 10.35
C VAL A 100 -0.34 10.09 11.80
N PRO A 101 -1.44 10.44 12.51
CA PRO A 101 -1.36 10.83 13.92
C PRO A 101 -0.64 9.78 14.77
N LYS A 102 0.16 10.22 15.73
CA LYS A 102 0.91 9.35 16.66
C LYS A 102 1.98 8.45 16.00
N SER A 103 2.19 8.57 14.69
CA SER A 103 3.26 7.86 13.99
C SER A 103 4.48 8.76 13.78
N LYS A 104 5.68 8.23 14.00
CA LYS A 104 6.94 8.95 13.79
C LYS A 104 7.21 9.19 12.29
N ALA A 105 7.02 8.15 11.46
CA ALA A 105 7.36 8.19 10.04
C ALA A 105 6.32 7.58 9.08
N SER A 106 5.07 7.38 9.54
CA SER A 106 4.01 6.90 8.64
C SER A 106 3.21 8.04 8.02
N TYR A 107 2.88 7.87 6.74
CA TYR A 107 2.11 8.81 5.96
C TYR A 107 0.93 8.12 5.29
N SER A 108 -0.18 8.84 5.23
CA SER A 108 -1.39 8.49 4.49
C SER A 108 -1.37 9.24 3.16
N LEU A 109 -1.57 8.52 2.06
CA LEU A 109 -1.65 9.05 0.72
C LEU A 109 -3.03 8.73 0.14
N THR A 110 -3.67 9.71 -0.50
CA THR A 110 -5.05 9.52 -0.99
C THR A 110 -5.21 9.79 -2.48
N ALA A 111 -6.06 9.00 -3.13
CA ALA A 111 -6.56 9.22 -4.48
C ALA A 111 -8.04 8.85 -4.55
N TYR A 112 -8.66 9.09 -5.70
CA TYR A 112 -10.05 8.76 -5.99
C TYR A 112 -10.11 7.87 -7.21
N ALA A 113 -10.91 6.81 -7.11
CA ALA A 113 -11.25 5.93 -8.21
C ALA A 113 -12.74 6.09 -8.52
N GLY A 114 -13.05 6.52 -9.73
CA GLY A 114 -14.42 6.70 -10.20
C GLY A 114 -14.79 5.81 -11.36
N LYS A 115 -16.10 5.60 -11.45
CA LYS A 115 -16.79 4.88 -12.51
C LYS A 115 -17.86 5.79 -13.08
N TYR A 116 -17.78 6.07 -14.38
CA TYR A 116 -18.70 6.90 -15.13
C TYR A 116 -19.54 6.04 -16.09
N LYS A 117 -20.79 6.45 -16.34
CA LYS A 117 -21.62 5.96 -17.43
C LYS A 117 -21.78 7.06 -18.46
N CYS A 118 -21.46 6.79 -19.71
CA CYS A 118 -21.46 7.78 -20.77
C CYS A 118 -22.62 7.55 -21.75
N SER A 119 -23.41 8.60 -22.02
CA SER A 119 -24.49 8.59 -23.01
C SER A 119 -24.52 9.93 -23.74
N ARG A 120 -24.70 9.90 -25.07
CA ARG A 120 -24.78 11.09 -25.94
C ARG A 120 -23.71 12.16 -25.65
N GLY A 121 -22.45 11.75 -25.53
CA GLY A 121 -21.31 12.65 -25.28
C GLY A 121 -21.20 13.21 -23.86
N VAL A 122 -22.07 12.80 -22.93
CA VAL A 122 -22.05 13.21 -21.52
C VAL A 122 -21.79 12.00 -20.64
N CYS A 123 -20.81 12.11 -19.74
CA CYS A 123 -20.49 11.07 -18.77
C CYS A 123 -20.93 11.51 -17.37
N ARG A 124 -21.72 10.66 -16.70
CA ARG A 124 -22.18 10.87 -15.33
C ARG A 124 -21.45 9.93 -14.38
N LEU A 125 -20.96 10.45 -13.26
CA LEU A 125 -20.29 9.69 -12.21
C LEU A 125 -21.34 8.80 -11.53
N VAL A 126 -21.16 7.49 -11.65
CA VAL A 126 -22.07 6.49 -11.04
C VAL A 126 -21.57 6.11 -9.65
N LYS A 127 -20.26 5.95 -9.50
CA LYS A 127 -19.65 5.55 -8.23
C LYS A 127 -18.25 6.12 -8.11
N GLN A 128 -17.88 6.47 -6.88
CA GLN A 128 -16.53 6.86 -6.52
C GLN A 128 -16.15 6.22 -5.20
N TYR A 129 -14.87 5.82 -5.10
CA TYR A 129 -14.23 5.49 -3.84
C TYR A 129 -13.02 6.37 -3.61
N LYS A 130 -12.86 6.87 -2.38
CA LYS A 130 -11.57 7.37 -1.90
C LYS A 130 -10.70 6.17 -1.56
N VAL A 131 -9.48 6.17 -2.06
CA VAL A 131 -8.48 5.13 -1.82
C VAL A 131 -7.37 5.74 -0.98
N THR A 132 -6.95 5.02 0.05
CA THR A 132 -5.92 5.45 0.99
C THR A 132 -4.81 4.40 1.03
N ALA A 133 -3.57 4.82 0.81
CA ALA A 133 -2.38 4.02 1.10
C ALA A 133 -1.70 4.56 2.35
N THR A 134 -1.26 3.64 3.22
CA THR A 134 -0.39 3.97 4.36
C THR A 134 1.00 3.45 4.05
N VAL A 135 1.99 4.32 4.18
CA VAL A 135 3.40 4.00 3.99
C VAL A 135 4.19 4.36 5.23
N ASN A 136 5.34 3.73 5.44
CA ASN A 136 6.26 4.02 6.52
C ASN A 136 7.67 4.33 5.96
N GLU A 137 8.19 5.52 6.26
CA GLU A 137 9.48 6.02 5.79
C GLU A 137 10.69 5.58 6.62
N GLU A 138 10.51 5.02 7.82
CA GLU A 138 11.59 4.42 8.64
C GLU A 138 12.19 3.16 8.01
N HIS A 139 11.84 2.83 6.76
CA HIS A 139 12.43 1.73 6.03
C HIS A 139 13.94 1.89 5.73
N LYS A 140 14.54 3.06 6.03
CA LYS A 140 15.93 3.39 5.68
C LYS A 140 16.97 3.06 6.77
N GLY A 141 16.68 3.18 8.07
CA GLY A 141 17.63 2.89 9.17
C GLY A 141 17.48 1.47 9.73
N GLY A 142 18.56 0.70 9.89
CA GLY A 142 18.70 -0.76 10.15
C GLY A 142 17.81 -1.50 11.17
N SER A 143 16.67 -0.96 11.60
CA SER A 143 15.72 -1.61 12.48
C SER A 143 14.95 -2.75 11.79
N LYS A 144 14.50 -3.71 12.59
CA LYS A 144 13.73 -4.92 12.22
C LYS A 144 12.32 -4.68 11.65
N TYR A 145 11.89 -3.42 11.45
CA TYR A 145 10.50 -3.05 11.12
C TYR A 145 10.37 -2.09 9.91
N LYS A 146 11.14 -2.34 8.85
CA LYS A 146 11.18 -1.52 7.63
C LYS A 146 10.04 -1.83 6.64
N PHE A 147 8.78 -1.53 6.97
CA PHE A 147 7.63 -2.03 6.19
C PHE A 147 7.48 -1.46 4.77
N GLY A 148 7.90 -0.21 4.52
CA GLY A 148 7.63 0.47 3.25
C GLY A 148 6.13 0.72 3.07
N VAL A 149 5.52 0.21 1.99
CA VAL A 149 4.05 0.22 1.86
C VAL A 149 3.41 -0.72 2.90
N VAL A 150 2.65 -0.16 3.84
CA VAL A 150 1.99 -0.90 4.91
C VAL A 150 0.68 -1.51 4.42
N THR A 151 -0.21 -0.70 3.84
CA THR A 151 -1.49 -1.16 3.29
C THR A 151 -2.06 -0.15 2.29
N GLU A 152 -3.03 -0.58 1.50
CA GLU A 152 -3.85 0.24 0.62
C GLU A 152 -5.28 -0.31 0.65
N HIS A 153 -6.25 0.58 0.84
CA HIS A 153 -7.66 0.22 0.97
C HIS A 153 -8.57 1.33 0.48
N ILE A 154 -9.83 1.00 0.22
CA ILE A 154 -10.87 1.98 -0.05
C ILE A 154 -11.57 2.40 1.24
N ILE A 155 -12.06 3.63 1.29
CA ILE A 155 -13.01 4.07 2.31
C ILE A 155 -14.40 3.58 1.89
N GLY A 156 -14.95 2.63 2.65
CA GLY A 156 -16.21 1.94 2.34
C GLY A 156 -16.07 0.44 2.56
N PRO A 157 -16.51 -0.42 1.60
CA PRO A 157 -16.44 -1.87 1.78
C PRO A 157 -14.99 -2.35 1.93
N GLU A 158 -14.79 -3.43 2.69
CA GLU A 158 -13.46 -3.97 2.98
C GLU A 158 -12.67 -4.33 1.71
N ARG A 159 -13.37 -4.94 0.74
CA ARG A 159 -12.82 -5.35 -0.55
C ARG A 159 -13.19 -4.36 -1.64
N ALA A 160 -12.18 -3.86 -2.36
CA ALA A 160 -12.40 -3.00 -3.50
C ALA A 160 -13.00 -3.78 -4.68
N PRO A 161 -14.03 -3.26 -5.37
CA PRO A 161 -14.44 -3.80 -6.65
C PRO A 161 -13.30 -3.78 -7.67
N ASN A 162 -13.24 -4.77 -8.56
CA ASN A 162 -12.14 -4.91 -9.54
C ASN A 162 -11.91 -3.65 -10.40
N TRP A 163 -12.95 -2.85 -10.65
CA TRP A 163 -12.84 -1.62 -11.42
C TRP A 163 -12.01 -0.53 -10.71
N VAL A 164 -11.92 -0.54 -9.37
CA VAL A 164 -11.09 0.41 -8.60
C VAL A 164 -9.63 0.24 -8.95
N THR A 165 -9.13 -1.01 -8.92
CA THR A 165 -7.75 -1.33 -9.34
C THR A 165 -7.49 -0.82 -10.75
N LYS A 166 -8.42 -1.04 -11.70
CA LYS A 166 -8.29 -0.58 -13.09
C LYS A 166 -8.25 0.95 -13.20
N SER A 167 -9.07 1.67 -12.45
CA SER A 167 -9.04 3.15 -12.39
C SER A 167 -7.70 3.69 -11.91
N LEU A 168 -7.12 3.08 -10.86
CA LEU A 168 -5.82 3.48 -10.32
C LEU A 168 -4.66 3.15 -11.27
N VAL A 169 -4.69 2.00 -11.94
CA VAL A 169 -3.70 1.67 -12.98
C VAL A 169 -3.68 2.73 -14.08
N LYS A 170 -4.85 3.23 -14.51
CA LYS A 170 -4.94 4.30 -15.50
C LYS A 170 -4.34 5.62 -14.99
N LEU A 171 -4.58 5.99 -13.72
CA LEU A 171 -3.96 7.15 -13.09
C LEU A 171 -2.43 7.09 -13.14
N ASN A 172 -1.84 5.91 -12.85
CA ASN A 172 -0.39 5.73 -12.90
C ASN A 172 0.19 5.87 -14.32
N LYS A 173 -0.50 5.35 -15.35
CA LYS A 173 -0.05 5.43 -16.76
C LYS A 173 0.03 6.87 -17.28
N LYS A 174 -0.81 7.77 -16.75
CA LYS A 174 -0.91 9.17 -17.19
C LYS A 174 -0.03 10.15 -16.42
N GLY A 175 0.87 9.67 -15.57
CA GLY A 175 1.71 10.53 -14.73
C GLY A 175 0.91 11.43 -13.80
N GLY A 176 -0.24 10.98 -13.31
CA GLY A 176 -1.10 11.77 -12.40
C GLY A 176 -2.14 12.66 -13.09
N ARG A 177 -2.17 12.75 -14.42
CA ARG A 177 -3.27 13.42 -15.14
C ARG A 177 -4.51 12.54 -15.12
N ALA A 178 -5.69 13.15 -14.97
CA ALA A 178 -6.96 12.42 -15.01
C ALA A 178 -7.07 11.55 -16.28
N ALA A 179 -7.43 10.28 -16.09
CA ALA A 179 -7.55 9.36 -17.21
C ALA A 179 -8.68 9.80 -18.15
N THR A 180 -8.46 9.76 -19.46
CA THR A 180 -9.53 9.99 -20.43
C THR A 180 -10.53 8.87 -20.28
N ALA A 181 -11.81 9.21 -20.35
CA ALA A 181 -12.90 8.27 -20.29
C ALA A 181 -12.85 7.30 -21.48
N GLN A 182 -12.06 6.23 -21.36
CA GLN A 182 -12.04 5.17 -22.35
C GLN A 182 -13.27 4.30 -22.13
N LYS A 183 -14.16 4.24 -23.13
CA LYS A 183 -15.37 3.42 -23.11
C LYS A 183 -14.97 1.94 -23.10
N VAL A 184 -15.40 1.22 -22.08
CA VAL A 184 -15.50 -0.24 -22.08
C VAL A 184 -16.95 -0.54 -21.75
N ASN A 185 -17.71 -1.08 -22.70
CA ASN A 185 -19.14 -1.40 -22.52
C ASN A 185 -19.99 -0.20 -22.03
N GLY A 186 -19.72 1.00 -22.54
CA GLY A 186 -20.43 2.24 -22.12
C GLY A 186 -20.00 2.80 -20.76
N GLU A 187 -19.08 2.13 -20.07
CA GLU A 187 -18.51 2.57 -18.80
C GLU A 187 -17.13 3.19 -19.00
N SER A 188 -16.81 4.17 -18.17
CA SER A 188 -15.52 4.83 -18.14
C SER A 188 -14.94 4.78 -16.73
N LEU A 189 -13.67 4.38 -16.64
CA LEU A 189 -12.93 4.26 -15.39
C LEU A 189 -11.87 5.35 -15.31
N VAL A 190 -11.95 6.17 -14.27
CA VAL A 190 -11.11 7.35 -14.08
C VAL A 190 -10.48 7.31 -12.69
N GLY A 191 -9.18 7.59 -12.60
CA GLY A 191 -8.52 7.92 -11.33
C GLY A 191 -8.10 9.39 -11.31
N SER A 192 -8.11 10.01 -10.13
CA SER A 192 -7.60 11.37 -9.88
C SER A 192 -7.07 11.48 -8.45
N TYR A 193 -6.23 12.47 -8.18
CA TYR A 193 -5.86 12.86 -6.82
C TYR A 193 -6.89 13.80 -6.17
N LYS A 194 -7.85 14.33 -6.93
CA LYS A 194 -8.96 15.13 -6.41
C LYS A 194 -10.28 14.36 -6.49
N PRO A 195 -11.30 14.75 -5.69
CA PRO A 195 -12.65 14.24 -5.88
C PRO A 195 -13.11 14.49 -7.32
N LEU A 196 -13.76 13.49 -7.92
CA LEU A 196 -14.24 13.56 -9.29
C LEU A 196 -15.56 14.32 -9.36
N THR A 197 -15.75 15.05 -10.45
CA THR A 197 -16.99 15.82 -10.69
C THR A 197 -18.15 14.92 -11.11
N LYS A 198 -19.38 15.30 -10.74
CA LYS A 198 -20.59 14.51 -11.01
C LYS A 198 -20.84 14.28 -12.51
N THR A 199 -20.52 15.26 -13.35
CA THR A 199 -20.76 15.22 -14.79
C THR A 199 -19.57 15.81 -15.54
N VAL A 200 -19.21 15.18 -16.66
CA VAL A 200 -18.14 15.65 -17.54
C VAL A 200 -18.54 15.42 -19.00
N LYS A 201 -18.17 16.33 -19.92
CA LYS A 201 -18.26 16.05 -21.36
C LYS A 201 -17.30 14.91 -21.69
N ALA A 202 -17.66 13.98 -22.57
CA ALA A 202 -16.84 12.80 -22.90
C ALA A 202 -15.41 13.18 -23.31
N ASN A 203 -15.26 14.31 -24.02
CA ASN A 203 -13.97 14.84 -24.49
C ASN A 203 -13.21 15.62 -23.38
N LYS A 204 -13.90 16.12 -22.33
CA LYS A 204 -13.32 16.86 -21.20
C LYS A 204 -13.24 16.05 -19.89
N ALA A 205 -13.76 14.82 -19.86
CA ALA A 205 -13.62 13.90 -18.74
C ALA A 205 -12.16 13.65 -18.33
N ALA A 206 -11.23 13.98 -19.24
CA ALA A 206 -9.79 13.90 -19.08
C ALA A 206 -9.13 15.14 -18.43
N ALA A 207 -9.83 16.27 -18.28
CA ALA A 207 -9.17 17.58 -18.20
C ALA A 207 -9.58 18.48 -17.03
N ALA A 208 -10.45 18.05 -16.11
CA ALA A 208 -10.81 18.85 -14.93
C ALA A 208 -9.66 19.01 -13.89
N ASP A 209 -8.41 18.72 -14.27
CA ASP A 209 -7.24 18.70 -13.38
C ASP A 209 -5.99 19.32 -14.03
N LEU A 210 -6.16 20.28 -14.95
CA LEU A 210 -5.06 20.96 -15.66
C LEU A 210 -4.45 22.13 -14.87
N ASP A 211 -4.30 22.01 -13.55
CA ASP A 211 -3.49 23.01 -12.83
C ASP A 211 -2.77 22.47 -11.58
N TYR A 212 -2.04 21.37 -11.76
CA TYR A 212 -0.95 21.02 -10.85
C TYR A 212 0.31 20.78 -11.65
N ARG A 213 0.82 21.86 -12.27
CA ARG A 213 2.27 22.00 -12.51
C ARG A 213 2.92 22.36 -11.17
N GLY A 214 2.85 21.45 -10.21
CA GLY A 214 3.57 21.57 -8.95
C GLY A 214 5.06 21.45 -9.24
N SER A 215 5.71 22.61 -9.32
CA SER A 215 7.14 22.83 -9.17
C SER A 215 7.62 22.10 -7.90
N TYR A 216 8.21 20.92 -8.08
CA TYR A 216 9.00 20.31 -7.03
C TYR A 216 10.26 21.18 -6.88
N LYS A 217 10.25 22.12 -5.94
CA LYS A 217 11.51 22.61 -5.40
C LYS A 217 12.18 21.40 -4.76
N LEU A 218 13.18 20.86 -5.43
CA LEU A 218 14.20 20.03 -4.77
C LEU A 218 14.75 20.87 -3.62
N MET A 219 14.33 20.56 -2.40
CA MET A 219 15.08 21.00 -1.23
C MET A 219 16.38 20.20 -1.28
N LYS A 220 17.48 20.90 -1.62
CA LYS A 220 18.85 20.43 -1.45
C LYS A 220 19.17 20.34 0.03
#